data_AF-A0A2N1C4X2-F1
#
_entry.id   AF-A0A2N1C4X2-F1
#
_cell.length_a   1.000
_cell.length_b   1.000
_cell.length_c   1.000
_cell.angle_alpha   90.00
_cell.angle_beta   90.00
_cell.angle_gamma   90.00
#
_symmetry.space_group_name_H-M   'P 1'
#
loop_
_entity.id
_entity.type
_entity.pdbx_description
1 polymer ?
#
loop_
_entity_poly.entity_id
_entity_poly.type
_entity_poly.pdbx_seq_one_letter_code
_entity_poly.pdbx_strand_id
1 'polypeptide(L)'
;MNIRTRAAQIRSRWLRTGLQCELSLDELEPLFSVYAESPRGKLVIVDKTQAITLKNLLSLSADDYNTYKLNIKARNQAIALHTKLSRFNQPVLVSIDDIYQIIRDKLDIKKKYFTLKNENSPVTIENLILSPVTRSEYYLKLKKNADKKMVFWRKKALKPKFTLSQLTEQMESVGYKIINSKKGVPIRERIRIIDNKMALTLNNIEILVNVEDELRVRLSV
;
A
#
# COMPACT_ATOMS: atom_id res chain seq x y z
N MET A 1 8.13 -41.18 -1.13
CA MET A 1 8.81 -40.70 -2.35
C MET A 1 10.28 -40.54 -2.02
N ASN A 2 11.19 -41.14 -2.79
CA ASN A 2 12.63 -41.09 -2.51
C ASN A 2 13.16 -39.64 -2.56
N ILE A 3 13.93 -39.24 -1.55
CA ILE A 3 14.53 -37.90 -1.41
C ILE A 3 15.39 -37.57 -2.63
N ARG A 4 16.15 -38.54 -3.16
CA ARG A 4 16.96 -38.41 -4.38
C ARG A 4 16.14 -38.07 -5.61
N THR A 5 14.98 -38.74 -5.79
CA THR A 5 14.03 -38.42 -6.86
C THR A 5 13.46 -37.00 -6.70
N ARG A 6 13.21 -36.57 -5.46
CA ARG A 6 12.73 -35.21 -5.17
C ARG A 6 13.79 -34.15 -5.44
N ALA A 7 15.04 -34.41 -5.08
CA ALA A 7 16.19 -33.57 -5.37
C ALA A 7 16.34 -33.36 -6.88
N ALA A 8 16.28 -34.44 -7.68
CA ALA A 8 16.32 -34.36 -9.14
C ALA A 8 15.16 -33.51 -9.72
N GLN A 9 13.93 -33.71 -9.24
CA GLN A 9 12.76 -32.94 -9.70
C GLN A 9 12.90 -31.44 -9.40
N ILE A 10 13.34 -31.07 -8.20
CA ILE A 10 13.46 -29.67 -7.81
C ILE A 10 14.65 -29.01 -8.49
N ARG A 11 15.80 -29.69 -8.59
CA ARG A 11 16.94 -29.21 -9.38
C ARG A 11 16.55 -28.95 -10.83
N SER A 12 15.77 -29.85 -11.44
CA SER A 12 15.22 -29.64 -12.79
C SER A 12 14.32 -28.39 -12.86
N ARG A 13 13.51 -28.12 -11.84
CA ARG A 13 12.69 -26.89 -11.78
C ARG A 13 13.55 -25.63 -11.64
N TRP A 14 14.64 -25.68 -10.88
CA TRP A 14 15.56 -24.55 -10.75
C TRP A 14 16.28 -24.24 -12.05
N LEU A 15 16.71 -25.24 -12.80
CA LEU A 15 17.30 -25.04 -14.12
C LEU A 15 16.33 -24.33 -15.09
N ARG A 16 15.03 -24.59 -14.97
CA ARG A 16 13.99 -23.88 -15.76
C ARG A 16 13.80 -22.41 -15.36
N THR A 17 14.23 -22.01 -14.16
CA THR A 17 14.18 -20.59 -13.75
C THR A 17 15.31 -19.75 -14.33
N GLY A 18 16.26 -20.36 -15.05
CA GLY A 18 17.42 -19.66 -15.63
C GLY A 18 18.52 -19.35 -14.62
N LEU A 19 18.37 -19.77 -13.35
CA LEU A 19 19.40 -19.61 -12.32
C LEU A 19 20.43 -20.73 -12.45
N GLN A 20 21.71 -20.34 -12.50
CA GLN A 20 22.82 -21.28 -12.45
C GLN A 20 22.78 -22.06 -11.14
N CYS A 21 22.85 -23.39 -11.22
CA CYS A 21 22.85 -24.28 -10.06
C CYS A 21 24.15 -25.06 -10.04
N GLU A 22 25.02 -24.76 -9.09
CA GLU A 22 26.35 -25.33 -8.98
C GLU A 22 26.36 -26.63 -8.16
N LEU A 23 25.24 -26.95 -7.50
CA LEU A 23 25.13 -28.09 -6.60
C LEU A 23 24.87 -29.40 -7.37
N SER A 24 25.64 -30.42 -7.00
CA SER A 24 25.40 -31.81 -7.38
C SER A 24 24.16 -32.39 -6.70
N LEU A 25 23.71 -33.58 -7.14
CA LEU A 25 22.60 -34.25 -6.47
C LEU A 25 22.95 -34.71 -5.05
N ASP A 26 24.20 -35.15 -4.84
CA ASP A 26 24.64 -35.66 -3.54
C ASP A 26 24.79 -34.52 -2.51
N GLU A 27 25.15 -33.30 -2.94
CA GLU A 27 25.13 -32.10 -2.08
C GLU A 27 23.71 -31.61 -1.76
N LEU A 28 22.74 -31.86 -2.66
CA LEU A 28 21.35 -31.47 -2.46
C LEU A 28 20.61 -32.46 -1.57
N GLU A 29 20.88 -33.76 -1.67
CA GLU A 29 20.13 -34.81 -0.99
C GLU A 29 19.96 -34.57 0.53
N PRO A 30 21.01 -34.21 1.31
CA PRO A 30 20.88 -33.90 2.74
C PRO A 30 19.96 -32.72 3.05
N LEU A 31 19.95 -31.69 2.19
CA LEU A 31 19.12 -30.49 2.36
C LEU A 31 17.63 -30.77 2.13
N PHE A 32 17.30 -31.87 1.48
CA PHE A 32 15.92 -32.24 1.15
C PHE A 32 15.25 -33.11 2.21
N SER A 33 15.99 -33.48 3.26
CA SER A 33 15.48 -34.18 4.45
C SER A 33 14.25 -33.50 5.05
N VAL A 34 14.18 -32.17 5.03
CA VAL A 34 13.01 -31.39 5.50
C VAL A 34 11.70 -31.73 4.77
N TYR A 35 11.75 -32.30 3.56
CA TYR A 35 10.54 -32.74 2.86
C TYR A 35 10.00 -34.10 3.34
N ALA A 36 10.78 -34.84 4.11
CA ALA A 36 10.36 -36.08 4.78
C ALA A 36 9.64 -35.82 6.11
N GLU A 37 9.77 -34.60 6.66
CA GLU A 37 9.04 -34.18 7.87
C GLU A 37 7.53 -34.17 7.66
N SER A 38 6.78 -34.33 8.76
CA SER A 38 5.33 -34.18 8.80
C SER A 38 4.95 -33.31 10.01
N PRO A 39 4.51 -32.05 9.81
CA PRO A 39 4.30 -31.36 8.54
C PRO A 39 5.61 -31.12 7.75
N ARG A 40 5.49 -30.99 6.42
CA ARG A 40 6.66 -30.87 5.53
C ARG A 40 7.33 -29.50 5.63
N GLY A 41 8.63 -29.49 5.88
CA GLY A 41 9.49 -28.34 5.70
C GLY A 41 9.76 -27.99 4.23
N LYS A 42 10.67 -27.05 4.01
CA LYS A 42 10.96 -26.52 2.67
C LYS A 42 12.37 -25.98 2.54
N LEU A 43 13.01 -26.32 1.43
CA LEU A 43 14.21 -25.64 0.96
C LEU A 43 13.82 -24.40 0.14
N VAL A 44 14.39 -23.25 0.47
CA VAL A 44 14.15 -21.97 -0.20
C VAL A 44 15.45 -21.33 -0.69
N ILE A 45 15.37 -20.66 -1.84
CA ILE A 45 16.45 -19.81 -2.36
C ILE A 45 16.30 -18.44 -1.69
N VAL A 46 17.35 -17.95 -1.05
CA VAL A 46 17.35 -16.69 -0.29
C VAL A 46 17.32 -15.50 -1.24
N ASP A 47 18.22 -15.47 -2.21
CA ASP A 47 18.32 -14.45 -3.24
C ASP A 47 18.15 -15.07 -4.63
N LYS A 48 17.05 -14.70 -5.30
CA LYS A 48 16.72 -15.18 -6.64
C LYS A 48 17.49 -14.46 -7.76
N THR A 49 18.39 -13.54 -7.41
CA THR A 49 19.29 -12.89 -8.37
C THR A 49 20.67 -13.54 -8.42
N GLN A 50 20.98 -14.40 -7.44
CA GLN A 50 22.27 -15.09 -7.32
C GLN A 50 22.16 -16.55 -7.75
N ALA A 51 23.31 -17.15 -8.08
CA ALA A 51 23.41 -18.58 -8.34
C ALA A 51 22.97 -19.40 -7.13
N ILE A 52 22.48 -20.62 -7.40
CA ILE A 52 22.03 -21.54 -6.36
C ILE A 52 23.25 -22.31 -5.84
N THR A 53 23.70 -21.88 -4.67
CA THR A 53 24.81 -22.44 -3.90
C THR A 53 24.33 -22.78 -2.48
N LEU A 54 25.11 -23.53 -1.69
CA LEU A 54 24.76 -23.83 -0.30
C LEU A 54 24.51 -22.57 0.53
N LYS A 55 25.26 -21.49 0.27
CA LYS A 55 25.12 -20.20 0.96
C LYS A 55 23.84 -19.45 0.60
N ASN A 56 23.28 -19.71 -0.58
CA ASN A 56 22.05 -19.09 -1.07
C ASN A 56 20.80 -20.00 -0.86
N LEU A 57 20.98 -21.13 -0.17
CA LEU A 57 19.89 -22.03 0.19
C LEU A 57 19.65 -21.98 1.70
N LEU A 58 18.38 -22.02 2.06
CA LEU A 58 17.94 -22.08 3.44
C LEU A 58 16.97 -23.25 3.59
N SER A 59 17.35 -24.21 4.43
CA SER A 59 16.52 -25.35 4.78
C SER A 59 15.69 -24.99 5.99
N LEU A 60 14.36 -25.08 5.87
CA LEU A 60 13.42 -24.64 6.90
C LEU A 60 12.52 -25.81 7.30
N SER A 61 12.31 -25.98 8.61
CA SER A 61 11.22 -26.82 9.13
C SER A 61 9.86 -26.27 8.66
N ALA A 62 8.79 -27.03 8.87
CA ALA A 62 7.45 -26.57 8.50
C ALA A 62 7.06 -25.25 9.20
N ASP A 63 7.34 -25.12 10.49
CA ASP A 63 7.00 -23.94 11.28
C ASP A 63 7.86 -22.74 10.90
N ASP A 64 9.16 -22.96 10.67
CA ASP A 64 10.06 -21.91 10.18
C ASP A 64 9.65 -21.46 8.78
N TYR A 65 9.23 -22.37 7.91
CA TYR A 65 8.75 -22.04 6.56
C TYR A 65 7.46 -21.22 6.60
N ASN A 66 6.55 -21.53 7.51
CA ASN A 66 5.34 -20.75 7.72
C ASN A 66 5.69 -19.32 8.17
N THR A 67 6.57 -19.19 9.15
CA THR A 67 7.07 -17.89 9.63
C THR A 67 7.78 -17.11 8.52
N TYR A 68 8.66 -17.76 7.76
CA TYR A 68 9.36 -17.19 6.61
C TYR A 68 8.38 -16.63 5.56
N LYS A 69 7.35 -17.40 5.21
CA LYS A 69 6.31 -16.98 4.26
C LYS A 69 5.54 -15.76 4.76
N LEU A 70 5.22 -15.72 6.05
CA LEU A 70 4.52 -14.58 6.67
C LEU A 70 5.40 -13.33 6.65
N ASN A 71 6.69 -13.45 6.96
CA ASN A 71 7.66 -12.34 6.91
C ASN A 71 7.84 -11.78 5.50
N ILE A 72 7.98 -12.65 4.48
CA ILE A 72 8.02 -12.21 3.07
C ILE A 72 6.75 -11.45 2.70
N LYS A 73 5.58 -11.97 3.09
CA LYS A 73 4.30 -11.33 2.82
C LYS A 73 4.23 -9.95 3.48
N ALA A 74 4.68 -9.82 4.72
CA ALA A 74 4.74 -8.55 5.45
C ALA A 74 5.67 -7.54 4.74
N ARG A 75 6.89 -7.97 4.36
CA ARG A 75 7.85 -7.10 3.65
C ARG A 75 7.30 -6.60 2.32
N ASN A 76 6.71 -7.48 1.52
CA ASN A 76 6.11 -7.09 0.25
C ASN A 76 4.97 -6.07 0.45
N GLN A 77 4.17 -6.21 1.51
CA GLN A 77 3.15 -5.22 1.87
C GLN A 77 3.79 -3.90 2.31
N ALA A 78 4.86 -3.95 3.10
CA ALA A 78 5.56 -2.76 3.59
C ALA A 78 6.13 -1.93 2.42
N ILE A 79 6.80 -2.57 1.47
CA ILE A 79 7.31 -1.93 0.25
C ILE A 79 6.15 -1.24 -0.50
N ALA A 80 5.07 -1.98 -0.77
CA ALA A 80 3.93 -1.46 -1.53
C ALA A 80 3.22 -0.30 -0.82
N LEU A 81 3.22 -0.26 0.52
CA LEU A 81 2.65 0.84 1.29
C LEU A 81 3.59 2.03 1.38
N HIS A 82 4.89 1.78 1.56
CA HIS A 82 5.92 2.82 1.57
C HIS A 82 5.87 3.65 0.29
N THR A 83 5.83 3.00 -0.87
CA THR A 83 5.70 3.69 -2.17
C THR A 83 4.46 4.58 -2.24
N LYS A 84 3.37 4.19 -1.57
CA LYS A 84 2.11 4.95 -1.54
C LYS A 84 2.13 6.13 -0.56
N LEU A 85 3.11 6.25 0.33
CA LEU A 85 3.21 7.38 1.26
C LEU A 85 3.51 8.70 0.54
N SER A 86 4.14 8.63 -0.63
CA SER A 86 4.34 9.77 -1.53
C SER A 86 3.06 10.56 -1.84
N ARG A 87 1.87 9.96 -1.67
CA ARG A 87 0.57 10.62 -1.88
C ARG A 87 0.28 11.77 -0.93
N PHE A 88 0.96 11.83 0.21
CA PHE A 88 0.68 12.85 1.22
C PHE A 88 1.37 14.19 0.92
N ASN A 89 2.37 14.24 0.03
CA ASN A 89 3.06 15.47 -0.37
C ASN A 89 3.88 16.17 0.76
N GLN A 90 4.23 15.47 1.84
CA GLN A 90 5.22 15.88 2.84
C GLN A 90 6.48 14.99 2.74
N PRO A 91 7.61 15.41 3.34
CA PRO A 91 8.80 14.57 3.43
C PRO A 91 8.50 13.22 4.08
N VAL A 92 8.94 12.14 3.43
CA VAL A 92 8.80 10.77 3.95
C VAL A 92 10.05 10.41 4.74
N LEU A 93 9.91 10.33 6.07
CA LEU A 93 11.00 10.07 7.01
C LEU A 93 10.88 8.70 7.69
N VAL A 94 9.94 7.87 7.22
CA VAL A 94 9.75 6.50 7.69
C VAL A 94 10.43 5.51 6.73
N SER A 95 11.11 4.50 7.28
CA SER A 95 11.74 3.45 6.48
C SER A 95 10.76 2.32 6.13
N ILE A 96 11.18 1.44 5.21
CA ILE A 96 10.43 0.22 4.91
C ILE A 96 10.41 -0.73 6.13
N ASP A 97 11.51 -0.78 6.89
CA ASP A 97 11.62 -1.64 8.07
C ASP A 97 10.68 -1.20 9.19
N ASP A 98 10.49 0.11 9.38
CA ASP A 98 9.51 0.65 10.33
C ASP A 98 8.08 0.22 9.97
N ILE A 99 7.72 0.38 8.69
CA ILE A 99 6.42 -0.05 8.18
C ILE A 99 6.26 -1.57 8.31
N TYR A 100 7.32 -2.32 8.08
CA TYR A 100 7.32 -3.76 8.26
C TYR A 100 6.99 -4.14 9.70
N GLN A 101 7.61 -3.53 10.71
CA GLN A 101 7.28 -3.83 12.11
C GLN A 101 5.81 -3.51 12.43
N ILE A 102 5.28 -2.39 11.93
CA ILE A 102 3.85 -2.03 12.12
C ILE A 102 2.90 -3.08 11.51
N ILE A 103 3.29 -3.72 10.41
CA ILE A 103 2.47 -4.71 9.67
C ILE A 103 2.66 -6.12 10.20
N ARG A 104 3.86 -6.45 10.69
CA ARG A 104 4.24 -7.80 11.14
C ARG A 104 3.26 -8.34 12.17
N ASP A 105 2.82 -7.48 13.08
CA ASP A 105 1.90 -7.84 14.16
C ASP A 105 0.42 -7.81 13.74
N LYS A 106 0.13 -7.40 12.49
CA LYS A 106 -1.23 -7.14 11.97
C LYS A 106 -1.46 -7.78 10.60
N LEU A 107 -1.01 -9.02 10.43
CA LEU A 107 -1.00 -9.75 9.16
C LEU A 107 -2.37 -10.20 8.66
N ASP A 108 -3.33 -10.31 9.56
CA ASP A 108 -4.74 -10.64 9.33
C ASP A 108 -5.47 -9.54 8.54
N ILE A 109 -5.06 -8.28 8.68
CA ILE A 109 -5.64 -7.14 7.96
C ILE A 109 -5.29 -7.22 6.46
N LYS A 110 -6.25 -7.66 5.64
CA LYS A 110 -6.11 -7.84 4.18
C LYS A 110 -5.84 -6.54 3.42
N LYS A 111 -6.43 -5.41 3.85
CA LYS A 111 -6.25 -4.10 3.22
C LYS A 111 -5.85 -3.09 4.29
N LYS A 112 -4.68 -2.50 4.09
CA LYS A 112 -4.02 -1.56 4.97
C LYS A 112 -3.85 -0.23 4.25
N TYR A 113 -4.12 0.87 4.92
CA TYR A 113 -3.80 2.20 4.43
C TYR A 113 -3.25 3.02 5.60
N PHE A 114 -2.36 3.93 5.26
CA PHE A 114 -1.90 4.93 6.21
C PHE A 114 -2.80 6.16 6.15
N THR A 115 -2.94 6.86 7.25
CA THR A 115 -3.38 8.26 7.30
C THR A 115 -2.39 9.04 8.17
N LEU A 116 -2.41 10.36 8.09
CA LEU A 116 -1.61 11.21 8.96
C LEU A 116 -2.44 11.67 10.16
N LYS A 117 -1.82 11.79 11.33
CA LYS A 117 -2.42 12.47 12.49
C LYS A 117 -2.49 13.98 12.24
N ASN A 118 -1.44 14.53 11.63
CA ASN A 118 -1.32 15.92 11.24
C ASN A 118 -0.88 16.00 9.78
N GLU A 119 -1.73 16.59 8.95
CA GLU A 119 -1.49 16.74 7.51
C GLU A 119 -0.39 17.75 7.16
N ASN A 120 0.01 18.60 8.10
CA ASN A 120 1.08 19.58 7.89
C ASN A 120 2.45 19.11 8.39
N SER A 121 2.52 17.91 8.98
CA SER A 121 3.75 17.34 9.52
C SER A 121 4.37 16.29 8.60
N PRO A 122 5.70 16.08 8.64
CA PRO A 122 6.36 15.01 7.89
C PRO A 122 5.76 13.62 8.15
N VAL A 123 5.96 12.71 7.20
CA VAL A 123 5.50 11.32 7.32
C VAL A 123 6.51 10.54 8.16
N THR A 124 6.31 10.56 9.48
CA THR A 124 7.07 9.79 10.48
C THR A 124 6.21 8.67 11.07
N ILE A 125 6.82 7.75 11.84
CA ILE A 125 6.09 6.67 12.54
C ILE A 125 5.04 7.27 13.48
N GLU A 126 5.39 8.33 14.21
CA GLU A 126 4.53 8.96 15.20
C GLU A 126 3.32 9.65 14.55
N ASN A 127 3.51 10.19 13.35
CA ASN A 127 2.47 10.86 12.58
C ASN A 127 1.63 9.88 11.74
N LEU A 128 2.05 8.62 11.59
CA LEU A 128 1.33 7.62 10.82
C LEU A 128 0.29 6.87 11.66
N ILE A 129 -0.90 6.71 11.10
CA ILE A 129 -1.92 5.80 11.62
C ILE A 129 -2.14 4.70 10.59
N LEU A 130 -1.91 3.45 10.99
CA LEU A 130 -2.34 2.29 10.21
C LEU A 130 -3.84 2.08 10.44
N SER A 131 -4.64 2.42 9.45
CA SER A 131 -6.09 2.20 9.50
C SER A 131 -6.43 0.80 8.95
N PRO A 132 -7.05 -0.08 9.76
CA PRO A 132 -7.73 -1.26 9.26
C PRO A 132 -9.00 -0.81 8.53
N VAL A 133 -9.37 -1.54 7.48
CA VAL A 133 -10.70 -1.55 6.81
C VAL A 133 -10.70 -0.94 5.40
N THR A 134 -11.29 -1.73 4.52
CA THR A 134 -11.81 -1.34 3.20
C THR A 134 -12.46 0.03 3.26
N ARG A 135 -11.89 1.02 2.53
CA ARG A 135 -12.51 2.34 2.32
C ARG A 135 -14.01 2.19 2.17
N SER A 136 -14.77 2.89 3.02
CA SER A 136 -16.23 2.82 3.07
C SER A 136 -16.84 3.08 1.68
N GLU A 137 -18.04 2.57 1.42
CA GLU A 137 -18.75 2.88 0.17
C GLU A 137 -18.91 4.41 -0.02
N TYR A 138 -19.08 5.12 1.11
CA TYR A 138 -19.06 6.57 1.17
C TYR A 138 -17.75 7.17 0.66
N TYR A 139 -16.59 6.74 1.17
CA TYR A 139 -15.27 7.18 0.68
C TYR A 139 -15.13 6.94 -0.83
N LEU A 140 -15.54 5.76 -1.31
CA LEU A 140 -15.43 5.43 -2.75
C LEU A 140 -16.29 6.35 -3.61
N LYS A 141 -17.47 6.74 -3.14
CA LYS A 141 -18.32 7.74 -3.80
C LYS A 141 -17.70 9.14 -3.73
N LEU A 142 -17.12 9.54 -2.59
CA LEU A 142 -16.36 10.80 -2.47
C LEU A 142 -15.20 10.85 -3.46
N LYS A 143 -14.43 9.76 -3.59
CA LYS A 143 -13.31 9.66 -4.53
C LYS A 143 -13.75 9.91 -5.97
N LYS A 144 -14.89 9.34 -6.39
CA LYS A 144 -15.46 9.58 -7.72
C LYS A 144 -15.84 11.05 -7.92
N ASN A 145 -16.34 11.72 -6.88
CA ASN A 145 -16.71 13.14 -6.95
C ASN A 145 -15.47 14.05 -7.00
N ALA A 146 -14.47 13.77 -6.16
CA ALA A 146 -13.18 14.46 -6.14
C ALA A 146 -12.49 14.35 -7.51
N ASP A 147 -12.48 13.17 -8.12
CA ASP A 147 -11.88 12.93 -9.43
C ASP A 147 -12.59 13.75 -10.54
N LYS A 148 -13.93 13.71 -10.58
CA LYS A 148 -14.72 14.55 -11.51
C LYS A 148 -14.38 16.04 -11.37
N LYS A 149 -14.18 16.52 -10.14
CA LYS A 149 -13.83 17.91 -9.87
C LYS A 149 -12.41 18.25 -10.33
N MET A 150 -11.43 17.38 -10.06
CA MET A 150 -10.06 17.56 -10.54
C MET A 150 -9.98 17.53 -12.07
N VAL A 151 -10.70 16.63 -12.73
CA VAL A 151 -10.80 16.60 -14.20
C VAL A 151 -11.38 17.91 -14.74
N PHE A 152 -12.42 18.45 -14.10
CA PHE A 152 -12.99 19.75 -14.49
C PHE A 152 -11.98 20.89 -14.33
N TRP A 153 -11.22 20.94 -13.24
CA TRP A 153 -10.17 21.95 -13.05
C TRP A 153 -9.06 21.83 -14.11
N ARG A 154 -8.61 20.61 -14.41
CA ARG A 154 -7.61 20.37 -15.47
C ARG A 154 -8.10 20.83 -16.85
N LYS A 155 -9.38 20.59 -17.18
CA LYS A 155 -10.00 21.10 -18.42
C LYS A 155 -10.03 22.63 -18.50
N LYS A 156 -10.00 23.32 -17.36
CA LYS A 156 -9.87 24.78 -17.26
C LYS A 156 -8.41 25.25 -17.13
N ALA A 157 -7.43 24.41 -17.46
CA ALA A 157 -6.00 24.68 -17.31
C ALA A 157 -5.52 24.99 -15.88
N LEU A 158 -6.34 24.69 -14.86
CA LEU A 158 -5.94 24.82 -13.46
C LEU A 158 -5.10 23.59 -13.05
N LYS A 159 -4.04 23.83 -12.27
CA LYS A 159 -3.10 22.79 -11.82
C LYS A 159 -3.19 22.62 -10.30
N PRO A 160 -3.97 21.65 -9.79
CA PRO A 160 -4.02 21.36 -8.36
C PRO A 160 -2.64 20.95 -7.83
N LYS A 161 -2.21 21.52 -6.70
CA LYS A 161 -1.00 21.15 -5.96
C LYS A 161 -1.29 20.14 -4.84
N PHE A 162 -2.28 19.27 -5.06
CA PHE A 162 -2.67 18.20 -4.15
C PHE A 162 -3.16 16.99 -4.96
N THR A 163 -3.14 15.82 -4.33
CA THR A 163 -3.52 14.55 -4.93
C THR A 163 -5.03 14.29 -4.80
N LEU A 164 -5.54 13.37 -5.62
CA LEU A 164 -6.93 12.89 -5.52
C LEU A 164 -7.24 12.34 -4.12
N SER A 165 -6.28 11.65 -3.49
CA SER A 165 -6.48 11.09 -2.16
C SER A 165 -6.63 12.18 -1.13
N GLN A 166 -5.77 13.20 -1.15
CA GLN A 166 -5.84 14.35 -0.24
C GLN A 166 -7.19 15.08 -0.35
N LEU A 167 -7.66 15.36 -1.57
CA LEU A 167 -8.98 15.98 -1.74
C LEU A 167 -10.12 15.06 -1.23
N THR A 168 -10.01 13.75 -1.45
CA THR A 168 -11.05 12.79 -1.01
C THR A 168 -11.09 12.69 0.52
N GLU A 169 -9.93 12.58 1.15
CA GLU A 169 -9.77 12.53 2.61
C GLU A 169 -10.29 13.83 3.24
N GLN A 170 -10.03 14.98 2.63
CA GLN A 170 -10.58 16.25 3.09
C GLN A 170 -12.10 16.36 2.93
N MET A 171 -12.66 15.85 1.83
CA MET A 171 -14.12 15.81 1.67
C MET A 171 -14.77 14.89 2.72
N GLU A 172 -14.10 13.81 3.11
CA GLU A 172 -14.56 12.92 4.16
C GLU A 172 -14.51 13.60 5.54
N SER A 173 -13.39 14.27 5.87
CA SER A 173 -13.19 14.92 7.16
C SER A 173 -14.21 16.02 7.46
N VAL A 174 -14.57 16.82 6.45
CA VAL A 174 -15.60 17.87 6.58
C VAL A 174 -17.03 17.33 6.47
N GLY A 175 -17.23 16.01 6.35
CA GLY A 175 -18.56 15.40 6.28
C GLY A 175 -19.34 15.72 4.99
N TYR A 176 -18.65 15.83 3.85
CA TYR A 176 -19.26 16.24 2.58
C TYR A 176 -20.48 15.38 2.18
N LYS A 177 -21.69 15.94 2.23
CA LYS A 177 -22.91 15.21 1.86
C LYS A 177 -22.93 14.85 0.38
N ILE A 178 -23.08 13.56 0.09
CA ILE A 178 -23.25 13.04 -1.28
C ILE A 178 -24.74 13.12 -1.64
N ILE A 179 -25.09 14.08 -2.47
CA ILE A 179 -26.49 14.33 -2.86
C ILE A 179 -26.67 13.92 -4.32
N ASN A 180 -27.77 13.22 -4.61
CA ASN A 180 -28.16 12.93 -5.99
C ASN A 180 -28.62 14.22 -6.68
N SER A 181 -28.14 14.46 -7.90
CA SER A 181 -28.16 15.74 -8.63
C SER A 181 -29.53 16.21 -9.12
N LYS A 182 -30.64 15.89 -8.43
CA LYS A 182 -32.00 16.24 -8.86
C LYS A 182 -32.61 17.48 -8.20
N LYS A 183 -32.04 18.02 -7.10
CA LYS A 183 -32.56 19.23 -6.41
C LYS A 183 -31.47 20.04 -5.69
N GLY A 184 -30.52 20.65 -6.41
CA GLY A 184 -29.55 21.54 -5.73
C GLY A 184 -28.38 22.04 -6.60
N VAL A 185 -27.58 22.92 -5.99
CA VAL A 185 -26.36 23.53 -6.55
C VAL A 185 -25.48 22.45 -7.21
N PRO A 186 -25.03 22.63 -8.47
CA PRO A 186 -24.16 21.67 -9.13
C PRO A 186 -22.97 21.28 -8.25
N ILE A 187 -22.64 19.98 -8.19
CA ILE A 187 -21.48 19.46 -7.41
C ILE A 187 -20.19 20.26 -7.69
N ARG A 188 -20.05 20.82 -8.90
CA ARG A 188 -18.92 21.66 -9.32
C ARG A 188 -18.90 23.05 -8.69
N GLU A 189 -19.99 23.56 -8.15
CA GLU A 189 -20.06 24.88 -7.51
C GLU A 189 -19.94 24.81 -5.98
N ARG A 190 -20.04 23.57 -5.44
CA ARG A 190 -19.88 23.29 -4.02
C ARG A 190 -18.43 23.38 -3.54
N ILE A 191 -17.46 23.18 -4.43
CA ILE A 191 -16.04 23.41 -4.14
C ILE A 191 -15.56 24.60 -4.95
N ARG A 192 -15.30 25.73 -4.27
CA ARG A 192 -14.94 27.01 -4.88
C ARG A 192 -13.46 27.31 -4.62
N ILE A 193 -12.82 28.00 -5.55
CA ILE A 193 -11.48 28.57 -5.36
C ILE A 193 -11.64 29.94 -4.70
N ILE A 194 -10.90 30.19 -3.61
CA ILE A 194 -11.02 31.42 -2.82
C ILE A 194 -10.38 32.58 -3.59
N ASP A 195 -9.12 32.42 -3.99
CA ASP A 195 -8.38 33.38 -4.79
C ASP A 195 -7.85 32.74 -6.09
N ASN A 196 -8.31 33.26 -7.22
CA ASN A 196 -7.91 32.81 -8.55
C ASN A 196 -6.47 33.19 -8.91
N LYS A 197 -5.83 34.11 -8.18
CA LYS A 197 -4.42 34.50 -8.35
C LYS A 197 -3.46 33.58 -7.61
N MET A 198 -3.95 32.85 -6.61
CA MET A 198 -3.15 31.90 -5.84
C MET A 198 -3.14 30.50 -6.46
N ALA A 199 -2.10 29.72 -6.14
CA ALA A 199 -2.04 28.33 -6.54
C ALA A 199 -3.24 27.53 -6.01
N LEU A 200 -3.70 26.55 -6.78
CA LEU A 200 -4.80 25.67 -6.38
C LEU A 200 -4.31 24.64 -5.35
N THR A 201 -4.23 25.06 -4.10
CA THR A 201 -3.91 24.24 -2.92
C THR A 201 -5.18 23.91 -2.13
N LEU A 202 -5.12 23.00 -1.16
CA LEU A 202 -6.25 22.74 -0.27
C LEU A 202 -6.63 23.99 0.56
N ASN A 203 -5.66 24.83 0.92
CA ASN A 203 -5.93 26.07 1.66
C ASN A 203 -6.60 27.16 0.81
N ASN A 204 -6.59 27.02 -0.52
CA ASN A 204 -7.18 27.97 -1.46
C ASN A 204 -8.52 27.47 -2.04
N ILE A 205 -9.16 26.50 -1.39
CA ILE A 205 -10.50 26.05 -1.74
C ILE A 205 -11.46 26.12 -0.53
N GLU A 206 -12.74 26.31 -0.82
CA GLU A 206 -13.84 26.29 0.16
C GLU A 206 -14.85 25.23 -0.24
N ILE A 207 -15.36 24.49 0.74
CA ILE A 207 -16.33 23.40 0.52
C ILE A 207 -17.66 23.75 1.17
N LEU A 208 -18.72 23.69 0.36
CA LEU A 208 -20.10 23.71 0.81
C LEU A 208 -20.53 22.29 1.21
N VAL A 209 -20.49 22.00 2.50
CA VAL A 209 -20.66 20.65 3.09
C VAL A 209 -22.08 20.10 2.91
N ASN A 210 -23.09 20.95 3.10
CA ASN A 210 -24.50 20.68 2.83
C ASN A 210 -25.03 21.73 1.85
N VAL A 211 -25.86 21.32 0.90
CA VAL A 211 -26.41 22.26 -0.10
C VAL A 211 -27.55 23.12 0.47
N GLU A 212 -28.17 22.65 1.56
CA GLU A 212 -29.21 23.38 2.28
C GLU A 212 -28.64 24.41 3.26
N ASP A 213 -27.33 24.36 3.54
CA ASP A 213 -26.67 25.32 4.43
C ASP A 213 -26.10 26.46 3.57
N GLU A 214 -26.09 27.69 4.09
CA GLU A 214 -25.38 28.81 3.46
C GLU A 214 -23.88 28.83 3.81
N LEU A 215 -23.49 28.07 4.83
CA LEU A 215 -22.15 28.11 5.42
C LEU A 215 -21.17 27.26 4.62
N ARG A 216 -20.12 27.91 4.12
CA ARG A 216 -18.95 27.26 3.50
C ARG A 216 -17.87 27.08 4.55
N VAL A 217 -17.29 25.89 4.58
CA VAL A 217 -16.16 25.59 5.46
C VAL A 217 -14.89 25.93 4.70
N ARG A 218 -14.10 26.85 5.27
CA ARG A 218 -12.72 27.10 4.86
C ARG A 218 -11.85 25.93 5.26
N LEU A 219 -10.96 25.54 4.38
CA LEU A 219 -10.14 24.34 4.55
C LEU A 219 -8.86 24.60 5.34
N SER A 220 -8.93 25.48 6.34
CA SER A 220 -7.81 25.78 7.24
C SER A 220 -8.31 26.23 8.62
N VAL A 221 -8.47 25.27 9.53
CA VAL A 221 -7.77 25.20 10.83
C VAL A 221 -7.41 23.73 11.05
#